data_AF-A0A3D3ND22-F1
#
_entry.id   AF-A0A3D3ND22-F1
#
_cell.length_a   1.000
_cell.length_b   1.000
_cell.length_c   1.000
_cell.angle_alpha   90.00
_cell.angle_beta   90.00
_cell.angle_gamma   90.00
#
_symmetry.space_group_name_H-M   'P 1'
#
loop_
_entity.id
_entity.type
_entity.pdbx_description
1 polymer ?
#
loop_
_entity_poly.entity_id
_entity_poly.type
_entity_poly.pdbx_seq_one_letter_code
_entity_poly.pdbx_strand_id
1 'polypeptide(L)'
;MKSKIIISMLASIGLFAAAGAVQAQTAGDRVYVIDQRGEVVLSGTGLCWRTGFWTPAAAAKDPAGCKCDKDLLPKEVCEPPAPRA
;
A
#
# COMPACT_ATOMS: atom_id res chain seq x y z
N MET A 1 6.78 45.67 -24.89
CA MET A 1 7.27 44.27 -25.00
C MET A 1 7.64 43.62 -23.66
N LYS A 2 8.02 44.36 -22.60
CA LYS A 2 8.38 43.78 -21.28
C LYS A 2 7.17 43.26 -20.44
N SER A 3 5.98 43.83 -20.61
CA SER A 3 4.82 43.49 -19.75
C SER A 3 4.14 42.15 -20.09
N LYS A 4 4.26 41.68 -21.35
CA LYS A 4 3.57 40.45 -21.80
C LYS A 4 4.28 39.16 -21.39
N ILE A 5 5.55 39.24 -21.00
CA ILE A 5 6.38 38.08 -20.60
C ILE A 5 6.10 37.69 -19.14
N ILE A 6 5.68 38.66 -18.31
CA ILE A 6 5.44 38.43 -16.88
C ILE A 6 4.12 37.65 -16.64
N ILE A 7 3.13 37.84 -17.52
CA ILE A 7 1.81 37.20 -17.38
C ILE A 7 1.84 35.72 -17.78
N SER A 8 2.77 35.29 -18.66
CA SER A 8 2.89 33.89 -19.07
C SER A 8 3.64 33.00 -18.05
N MET A 9 4.25 33.56 -17.02
CA MET A 9 5.10 32.83 -16.04
C MET A 9 4.36 32.43 -14.76
N LEU A 10 3.05 32.71 -14.65
CA LEU A 10 2.24 32.44 -13.46
C LEU A 10 1.40 31.14 -13.53
N ALA A 11 1.51 30.36 -14.62
CA ALA A 11 0.57 29.29 -14.92
C ALA A 11 1.08 27.84 -14.65
N SER A 12 2.19 27.65 -13.93
CA SER A 12 2.83 26.31 -13.82
C SER A 12 3.04 25.76 -12.39
N ILE A 13 2.48 26.38 -11.34
CA ILE A 13 2.74 25.98 -9.93
C ILE A 13 1.60 25.09 -9.35
N GLY A 14 0.81 24.42 -10.20
CA GLY A 14 -0.40 23.73 -9.75
C GLY A 14 -0.30 22.22 -9.43
N LEU A 15 0.70 21.50 -9.92
CA LEU A 15 0.56 20.04 -10.12
C LEU A 15 1.22 19.12 -9.08
N PHE A 16 1.81 19.64 -7.99
CA PHE A 16 2.54 18.80 -7.02
C PHE A 16 1.81 18.55 -5.68
N ALA A 17 0.68 19.21 -5.43
CA ALA A 17 0.02 19.13 -4.11
C ALA A 17 -0.83 17.85 -3.87
N ALA A 18 -1.16 17.09 -4.92
CA ALA A 18 -2.08 15.95 -4.80
C ALA A 18 -1.41 14.59 -4.48
N ALA A 19 -0.07 14.50 -4.54
CA ALA A 19 0.62 13.22 -4.40
C ALA A 19 0.64 12.66 -2.96
N GLY A 20 0.49 13.50 -1.93
CA GLY A 20 0.60 13.08 -0.53
C GLY A 20 -0.68 12.54 0.10
N ALA A 21 -1.86 12.97 -0.38
CA ALA A 21 -3.13 12.70 0.30
C ALA A 21 -3.71 11.29 0.05
N VAL A 22 -3.32 10.64 -1.06
CA VAL A 22 -3.82 9.32 -1.44
C VAL A 22 -3.23 8.20 -0.57
N GLN A 23 -1.98 8.36 -0.10
CA GLN A 23 -1.24 7.31 0.61
C GLN A 23 -1.77 7.03 2.03
N ALA A 24 -2.38 8.02 2.69
CA ALA A 24 -2.83 7.88 4.07
C ALA A 24 -4.07 6.97 4.24
N GLN A 25 -4.92 6.90 3.21
CA GLN A 25 -6.20 6.21 3.27
C GLN A 25 -6.03 4.67 3.28
N THR A 26 -4.91 4.16 2.78
CA THR A 26 -4.64 2.71 2.74
C THR A 26 -3.83 2.22 3.93
N ALA A 27 -3.20 3.09 4.72
CA ALA A 27 -2.37 2.65 5.85
C ALA A 27 -3.19 2.18 7.06
N GLY A 28 -4.41 2.72 7.26
CA GLY A 28 -5.24 2.42 8.43
C GLY A 28 -5.71 0.97 8.53
N ASP A 29 -5.89 0.30 7.39
CA ASP A 29 -6.46 -1.05 7.31
C ASP A 29 -5.40 -2.14 7.05
N ARG A 30 -4.11 -1.78 7.00
CA ARG A 30 -3.02 -2.72 6.68
C ARG A 30 -2.27 -3.15 7.92
N VAL A 31 -1.91 -4.43 7.98
CA VAL A 31 -1.14 -4.99 9.09
C VAL A 31 0.32 -5.28 8.74
N TYR A 32 0.73 -4.90 7.53
CA TYR A 32 2.11 -4.89 7.06
C TYR A 32 2.55 -3.48 6.71
N VAL A 33 3.84 -3.21 6.85
CA VAL A 33 4.44 -1.95 6.42
C VAL A 33 4.42 -1.89 4.90
N ILE A 34 3.86 -0.82 4.36
CA ILE A 34 3.76 -0.56 2.91
C ILE A 34 4.70 0.58 2.55
N ASP A 35 5.49 0.42 1.48
CA ASP A 35 6.37 1.47 0.97
C ASP A 35 5.62 2.47 0.08
N GLN A 36 6.32 3.49 -0.42
CA GLN A 36 5.74 4.54 -1.26
C GLN A 36 5.27 4.02 -2.64
N ARG A 37 5.62 2.78 -3.02
CA ARG A 37 5.17 2.11 -4.26
C ARG A 37 3.90 1.29 -4.03
N GLY A 38 3.43 1.18 -2.78
CA GLY A 38 2.30 0.33 -2.44
C GLY A 38 2.69 -1.13 -2.19
N GLU A 39 3.98 -1.45 -2.10
CA GLU A 39 4.45 -2.83 -1.87
C GLU A 39 4.74 -3.09 -0.39
N VAL A 40 4.55 -4.34 0.05
CA VAL A 40 4.99 -4.76 1.38
C VAL A 40 6.50 -4.69 1.52
N VAL A 41 6.96 -4.07 2.60
CA VAL A 41 8.38 -4.01 2.92
C VAL A 41 8.84 -5.37 3.42
N LEU A 42 9.93 -5.89 2.86
CA LEU A 42 10.56 -7.13 3.28
C LEU A 42 11.78 -6.84 4.17
N SER A 43 12.06 -7.75 5.11
CA SER A 43 13.29 -7.81 5.89
C SER A 43 14.44 -8.34 5.05
N GLY A 44 15.67 -8.26 5.56
CA GLY A 44 16.84 -8.87 4.93
C GLY A 44 16.77 -10.40 4.77
N THR A 45 15.83 -11.06 5.45
CA THR A 45 15.56 -12.50 5.33
C THR A 45 14.34 -12.82 4.47
N GLY A 46 13.73 -11.82 3.82
CA GLY A 46 12.57 -12.00 2.96
C GLY A 46 11.21 -12.08 3.68
N LEU A 47 11.14 -11.78 4.98
CA LEU A 47 9.87 -11.74 5.73
C LEU A 47 9.22 -10.35 5.63
N CYS A 48 7.90 -10.27 5.61
CA CYS A 48 7.22 -8.96 5.62
C CYS A 48 7.29 -8.29 6.99
N TRP A 49 7.54 -6.98 7.00
CA TRP A 49 7.45 -6.20 8.24
C TRP A 49 6.00 -6.04 8.67
N ARG A 50 5.68 -6.51 9.87
CA ARG A 50 4.37 -6.38 10.50
C ARG A 50 4.27 -5.07 11.27
N THR A 51 3.06 -4.50 11.35
CA THR A 51 2.81 -3.33 12.20
C THR A 51 2.49 -3.77 13.64
N GLY A 52 2.42 -2.82 14.58
CA GLY A 52 1.98 -3.09 15.96
C GLY A 52 0.51 -3.54 16.08
N PHE A 53 -0.26 -3.44 15.01
CA PHE A 53 -1.67 -3.84 14.94
C PHE A 53 -1.88 -5.25 14.37
N TRP A 54 -0.79 -5.96 14.04
CA TRP A 54 -0.87 -7.27 13.41
C TRP A 54 -1.52 -8.31 14.32
N THR A 55 -2.46 -9.06 13.74
CA THR A 55 -3.02 -10.30 14.30
C THR A 55 -3.23 -11.30 13.16
N PRO A 56 -3.28 -12.62 13.41
CA PRO A 56 -3.59 -13.60 12.37
C PRO A 56 -4.94 -13.32 11.66
N ALA A 57 -5.95 -12.88 12.40
CA ALA A 57 -7.27 -12.57 11.85
C ALA A 57 -7.27 -11.33 10.94
N ALA A 58 -6.47 -10.31 11.27
CA ALA A 58 -6.31 -9.14 10.42
C ALA A 58 -5.42 -9.43 9.21
N ALA A 59 -4.35 -10.21 9.39
CA ALA A 59 -3.49 -10.68 8.30
C ALA A 59 -4.26 -11.52 7.27
N ALA A 60 -5.21 -12.35 7.70
CA ALA A 60 -6.11 -13.10 6.81
C ALA A 60 -6.99 -12.21 5.92
N LYS A 61 -7.21 -10.95 6.30
CA LYS A 61 -8.00 -9.97 5.53
C LYS A 61 -7.12 -9.03 4.71
N ASP A 62 -5.83 -8.97 5.00
CA ASP A 62 -4.89 -8.11 4.30
C ASP A 62 -4.49 -8.73 2.95
N PRO A 63 -4.45 -7.96 1.85
CA PRO A 63 -4.03 -8.47 0.54
C PRO A 63 -2.64 -9.14 0.51
N ALA A 64 -1.77 -8.79 1.45
CA ALA A 64 -0.45 -9.38 1.57
C ALA A 64 -0.39 -10.58 2.54
N GLY A 65 -1.48 -10.91 3.24
CA GLY A 65 -1.56 -11.98 4.23
C GLY A 65 -0.93 -13.29 3.76
N CYS A 66 -1.44 -13.79 2.65
CA CYS A 66 -0.99 -15.07 2.08
C CYS A 66 0.40 -15.03 1.46
N LYS A 67 0.92 -13.85 1.10
CA LYS A 67 2.32 -13.70 0.66
C LYS A 67 3.27 -13.73 1.86
N CYS A 68 2.86 -13.09 2.96
CA CYS A 68 3.76 -12.81 4.08
C CYS A 68 3.76 -13.91 5.14
N ASP A 69 2.58 -14.49 5.42
CA ASP A 69 2.34 -15.32 6.61
C ASP A 69 1.51 -16.58 6.28
N LYS A 70 1.62 -17.14 5.06
CA LYS A 70 0.83 -18.30 4.59
C LYS A 70 0.76 -19.44 5.61
N ASP A 71 1.87 -19.76 6.24
CA ASP A 71 1.97 -20.87 7.20
C ASP A 71 1.28 -20.60 8.55
N LEU A 72 0.94 -19.34 8.82
CA LEU A 72 0.26 -18.90 10.04
C LEU A 72 -1.23 -18.62 9.81
N LEU A 73 -1.68 -18.59 8.56
CA LEU A 73 -3.07 -18.34 8.19
C LEU A 73 -3.81 -19.66 7.95
N PRO A 74 -5.13 -19.70 8.17
CA PRO A 74 -5.94 -20.86 7.78
C PRO A 74 -5.76 -21.13 6.28
N LYS A 75 -5.60 -22.41 5.91
CA LYS A 75 -5.30 -22.79 4.52
C LYS A 75 -6.36 -22.28 3.55
N GLU A 76 -7.62 -22.30 3.98
CA GLU A 76 -8.79 -21.89 3.22
C GLU A 76 -8.78 -20.40 2.85
N VAL A 77 -8.02 -19.57 3.58
CA VAL A 77 -7.86 -18.14 3.29
C VAL A 77 -6.90 -17.94 2.11
N CYS A 78 -5.87 -18.76 2.02
CA CYS A 78 -4.82 -18.63 1.01
C CYS A 78 -4.99 -19.56 -0.18
N GLU A 79 -5.88 -20.53 -0.07
CA GLU A 79 -6.24 -21.49 -1.10
C GLU A 79 -7.75 -21.37 -1.32
N PRO A 80 -8.18 -20.56 -2.31
CA PRO A 80 -9.60 -20.46 -2.61
C PRO A 80 -10.14 -21.85 -2.96
N PRO A 81 -11.37 -22.19 -2.51
CA PRO A 81 -11.94 -23.50 -2.74
C PRO A 81 -12.01 -23.77 -4.25
N ALA A 82 -11.67 -25.01 -4.64
CA ALA A 82 -11.74 -25.41 -6.04
C ALA A 82 -13.14 -25.09 -6.60
N PRO A 83 -13.24 -24.53 -7.82
CA PRO A 83 -14.53 -24.24 -8.42
C PRO A 83 -15.36 -25.51 -8.48
N ARG A 84 -16.63 -25.42 -8.09
CA ARG A 84 -17.58 -26.54 -8.22
C ARG A 84 -17.74 -26.84 -9.72
N ALA A 85 -17.60 -28.11 -10.08
CA ALA A 85 -17.82 -28.60 -11.44
C ALA A 85 -19.29 -28.54 -11.84
#